data_AF-A0A702R8Y1-F1
#
_entry.id   AF-A0A702R8Y1-F1
#
_cell.length_a   1.000
_cell.length_b   1.000
_cell.length_c   1.000
_cell.angle_alpha   90.00
_cell.angle_beta   90.00
_cell.angle_gamma   90.00
#
_symmetry.space_group_name_H-M   'P 1'
#
loop_
_entity.id
_entity.type
_entity.pdbx_description
1 polymer ?
#
loop_
_entity_poly.entity_id
_entity_poly.type
_entity_poly.pdbx_seq_one_letter_code
_entity_poly.pdbx_strand_id
1 'polypeptide(L)'
;MDYINRWLGSELLMFCILPWGYAAAVASLLILMFSKKRSRQILLWVLLPQWAFVVLLLLTLQYTQLLSQTGTVWMLMLLLPILSWAGLLPALLVGTWLRKPWPAWLLCHIVFIGVLCPVMPELWRAISHQWQQQNIAQLLRQVQAGDLRQLESIHDNSMLEQTLVQAVKALGISEKNLRDLTARVASPFRFSREDGYFVNAPFFAAFESGNITAVRIFSEQL
;
A
#
# COMPACT_ATOMS: atom_id res chain seq x y z
N MET A 1 -35.87 12.45 4.64
CA MET A 1 -34.63 13.09 5.14
C MET A 1 -34.34 12.71 6.59
N ASP A 2 -35.32 12.68 7.50
CA ASP A 2 -35.08 12.38 8.92
C ASP A 2 -34.54 10.96 9.22
N TYR A 3 -34.94 9.96 8.44
CA TYR A 3 -34.46 8.57 8.62
C TYR A 3 -32.97 8.41 8.25
N ILE A 4 -32.53 9.10 7.19
CA ILE A 4 -31.14 9.10 6.73
C ILE A 4 -30.25 9.84 7.74
N ASN A 5 -30.72 10.98 8.28
CA ASN A 5 -29.99 11.75 9.28
C ASN A 5 -29.87 11.02 10.63
N ARG A 6 -30.91 10.28 11.06
CA ARG A 6 -30.81 9.42 12.25
C ARG A 6 -29.84 8.28 12.06
N TRP A 7 -29.87 7.62 10.90
CA TRP A 7 -28.99 6.50 10.60
C TRP A 7 -27.52 6.94 10.49
N LEU A 8 -27.24 8.05 9.78
CA LEU A 8 -25.90 8.64 9.76
C LEU A 8 -25.43 9.06 11.16
N GLY A 9 -26.33 9.62 11.98
CA GLY A 9 -26.02 10.02 13.35
C GLY A 9 -25.61 8.85 14.24
N SER A 10 -26.30 7.69 14.12
CA SER A 10 -25.97 6.49 14.90
C SER A 10 -24.65 5.84 14.50
N GLU A 11 -24.33 5.79 13.20
CA GLU A 11 -23.07 5.24 12.71
C GLU A 11 -21.89 6.11 13.15
N LEU A 12 -21.98 7.44 12.98
CA LEU A 12 -20.95 8.38 13.42
C LEU A 12 -20.71 8.33 14.93
N LEU A 13 -21.77 8.18 15.73
CA LEU A 13 -21.66 7.96 17.17
C LEU A 13 -20.92 6.67 17.49
N MET A 14 -21.21 5.58 16.78
CA MET A 14 -20.54 4.30 16.97
C MET A 14 -19.03 4.42 16.67
N PHE A 15 -18.65 5.09 15.58
CA PHE A 15 -17.25 5.35 15.24
C PHE A 15 -16.54 6.28 16.24
N CYS A 16 -17.27 7.18 16.90
CA CYS A 16 -16.71 7.99 17.97
C CYS A 16 -16.53 7.19 19.25
N ILE A 17 -17.45 6.29 19.60
CA ILE A 17 -17.45 5.55 20.88
C ILE A 17 -16.52 4.33 20.85
N LEU A 18 -16.44 3.62 19.73
CA LEU A 18 -15.63 2.40 19.58
C LEU A 18 -14.16 2.58 19.96
N PRO A 19 -13.44 3.65 19.53
CA PRO A 19 -12.07 3.89 19.93
C PRO A 19 -11.88 4.11 21.44
N TRP A 20 -12.78 4.86 22.07
CA TRP A 20 -12.71 5.11 23.52
C TRP A 20 -12.99 3.84 24.33
N GLY A 21 -13.99 3.06 23.91
CA GLY A 21 -14.29 1.76 24.53
C GLY A 21 -13.10 0.80 24.41
N TYR A 22 -12.45 0.79 23.24
CA TYR A 22 -11.24 -0.01 23.02
C TYR A 22 -10.10 0.45 23.92
N ALA A 23 -9.83 1.76 23.98
CA ALA A 23 -8.80 2.33 24.83
C ALA A 23 -9.03 2.00 26.32
N ALA A 24 -10.28 2.09 26.80
CA ALA A 24 -10.63 1.73 28.17
C ALA A 24 -10.42 0.23 28.45
N ALA A 25 -10.79 -0.65 27.51
CA ALA A 25 -10.57 -2.08 27.62
C ALA A 25 -9.07 -2.42 27.67
N VAL A 26 -8.27 -1.80 26.79
CA VAL A 26 -6.81 -1.95 26.76
C VAL A 26 -6.17 -1.42 28.05
N ALA A 27 -6.56 -0.25 28.53
CA ALA A 27 -6.09 0.31 29.80
C ALA A 27 -6.40 -0.62 30.97
N SER A 28 -7.61 -1.19 31.00
CA SER A 28 -8.00 -2.18 32.00
C SER A 28 -7.13 -3.44 31.94
N LEU A 29 -6.83 -3.93 30.73
CA LEU A 29 -5.93 -5.07 30.54
C LEU A 29 -4.50 -4.76 31.00
N LEU A 30 -3.99 -3.56 30.74
CA LEU A 30 -2.67 -3.10 31.18
C LEU A 30 -2.60 -3.02 32.71
N ILE A 31 -3.60 -2.45 33.38
CA ILE A 31 -3.64 -2.41 34.85
C ILE A 31 -3.70 -3.84 35.42
N LEU A 32 -4.54 -4.70 34.85
CA LEU A 32 -4.72 -6.06 35.32
C LEU A 32 -3.57 -7.00 34.96
N MET A 33 -2.63 -6.61 34.08
CA MET A 33 -1.56 -7.51 33.62
C MET A 33 -0.60 -7.92 34.75
N PHE A 34 -0.46 -7.07 35.78
CA PHE A 34 0.38 -7.34 36.94
C PHE A 34 -0.23 -8.37 37.89
N SER A 35 -1.57 -8.43 37.95
CA SER A 35 -2.29 -9.30 38.90
C SER A 35 -2.91 -10.53 38.24
N LYS A 36 -3.24 -10.47 36.94
CA LYS A 36 -3.94 -11.54 36.22
C LYS A 36 -3.09 -12.07 35.05
N LYS A 37 -2.63 -13.32 35.19
CA LYS A 37 -1.92 -14.07 34.14
C LYS A 37 -2.66 -14.03 32.79
N ARG A 38 -4.00 -14.09 32.81
CA ARG A 38 -4.83 -14.06 31.60
C ARG A 38 -4.74 -12.72 30.86
N SER A 39 -4.81 -11.60 31.58
CA SER A 39 -4.67 -10.26 30.97
C SER A 39 -3.30 -10.09 30.31
N ARG A 40 -2.24 -10.53 31.00
CA ARG A 40 -0.87 -10.56 30.43
C ARG A 40 -0.80 -11.38 29.14
N GLN A 41 -1.46 -12.53 29.11
CA GLN A 41 -1.48 -13.37 27.91
C GLN A 41 -2.24 -12.73 26.75
N ILE A 42 -3.39 -12.09 27.00
CA ILE A 42 -4.15 -11.38 25.95
C ILE A 42 -3.29 -10.25 25.35
N LEU A 43 -2.63 -9.47 26.19
CA LEU A 43 -1.73 -8.40 25.74
C LEU A 43 -0.60 -8.94 24.87
N LEU A 44 0.13 -9.96 25.35
CA LEU A 44 1.34 -10.44 24.67
C LEU A 44 1.06 -11.31 23.44
N TRP A 45 0.01 -12.13 23.45
CA TRP A 45 -0.23 -13.14 22.40
C TRP A 45 -1.34 -12.77 21.42
N VAL A 46 -2.16 -11.76 21.74
CA VAL A 46 -3.24 -11.28 20.88
C VAL A 46 -2.98 -9.85 20.44
N LEU A 47 -2.96 -8.90 21.39
CA LEU A 47 -2.91 -7.47 21.06
C LEU A 47 -1.57 -7.04 20.47
N LEU A 48 -0.46 -7.46 21.07
CA LEU A 48 0.87 -7.02 20.63
C LEU A 48 1.20 -7.48 19.19
N PRO A 49 0.94 -8.74 18.77
CA PRO A 49 1.10 -9.14 17.38
C PRO A 49 0.19 -8.36 16.41
N GLN A 50 -1.06 -8.11 16.80
CA GLN A 50 -2.02 -7.35 15.98
C GLN A 50 -1.59 -5.89 15.83
N TRP A 51 -1.13 -5.25 16.90
CA TRP A 51 -0.59 -3.90 16.86
C TRP A 51 0.69 -3.81 16.04
N ALA A 52 1.59 -4.78 16.15
CA ALA A 52 2.80 -4.82 15.34
C ALA A 52 2.44 -4.84 13.84
N PHE A 53 1.45 -5.65 13.44
CA PHE A 53 0.96 -5.66 12.07
C PHE A 53 0.34 -4.32 11.65
N VAL A 54 -0.53 -3.73 12.47
CA VAL A 54 -1.16 -2.44 12.18
C VAL A 54 -0.13 -1.31 12.07
N VAL A 55 0.85 -1.25 12.97
CA VAL A 55 1.93 -0.27 12.93
C VAL A 55 2.75 -0.45 11.66
N LEU A 56 3.12 -1.68 11.30
CA LEU A 56 3.85 -1.95 10.06
C LEU A 56 3.06 -1.50 8.82
N LEU A 57 1.76 -1.77 8.78
CA LEU A 57 0.88 -1.30 7.72
C LEU A 57 0.85 0.23 7.64
N LEU A 58 0.66 0.92 8.76
CA LEU A 58 0.64 2.38 8.81
C LEU A 58 1.97 3.00 8.36
N LEU A 59 3.09 2.42 8.79
CA LEU A 59 4.43 2.85 8.34
C LEU A 59 4.60 2.63 6.84
N THR A 60 4.10 1.52 6.29
CA THR A 60 4.14 1.23 4.85
C THR A 60 3.31 2.25 4.05
N LEU A 61 2.11 2.58 4.55
CA LEU A 61 1.23 3.59 3.95
C LEU A 61 1.80 5.00 4.05
N GLN A 62 2.51 5.33 5.14
CA GLN A 62 3.20 6.60 5.30
C GLN A 62 4.41 6.69 4.35
N TYR A 63 5.23 5.64 4.27
CA TYR A 63 6.40 5.58 3.39
C TYR A 63 6.01 5.73 1.91
N THR A 64 4.95 5.04 1.49
CA THR A 64 4.39 5.16 0.13
C THR A 64 3.60 6.46 -0.08
N GLN A 65 3.45 7.32 0.94
CA GLN A 65 2.65 8.56 0.89
C GLN A 65 1.15 8.33 0.66
N LEU A 66 0.65 7.09 0.67
CA LEU A 66 -0.78 6.78 0.58
C LEU A 66 -1.57 7.35 1.76
N LEU A 67 -0.94 7.50 2.93
CA LEU A 67 -1.58 8.11 4.10
C LEU A 67 -1.98 9.59 3.87
N SER A 68 -1.39 10.26 2.88
CA SER A 68 -1.76 11.63 2.51
C SER A 68 -3.00 11.71 1.61
N GLN A 69 -3.44 10.57 1.05
CA GLN A 69 -4.60 10.51 0.17
C GLN A 69 -5.88 10.44 1.00
N THR A 70 -6.81 11.37 0.74
CA THR A 70 -8.05 11.52 1.51
C THR A 70 -8.86 10.22 1.55
N GLY A 71 -8.91 9.47 0.45
CA GLY A 71 -9.62 8.18 0.37
C GLY A 71 -9.04 7.12 1.32
N THR A 72 -7.71 7.02 1.40
CA THR A 72 -7.03 6.07 2.29
C THR A 72 -7.23 6.43 3.76
N VAL A 73 -7.23 7.73 4.10
CA VAL A 73 -7.53 8.19 5.48
C VAL A 73 -8.94 7.79 5.89
N TRP A 74 -9.94 8.06 5.06
CA TRP A 74 -11.33 7.67 5.34
C TRP A 74 -11.48 6.16 5.52
N MET A 75 -10.85 5.37 4.64
CA MET A 75 -10.85 3.92 4.75
C MET A 75 -10.24 3.45 6.08
N LEU A 76 -9.12 4.03 6.51
CA LEU A 76 -8.48 3.69 7.78
C LEU A 76 -9.31 4.11 8.99
N MET A 77 -9.98 5.27 8.95
CA MET A 77 -10.87 5.71 10.03
C MET A 77 -12.03 4.73 10.25
N LEU A 78 -12.53 4.09 9.20
CA LEU A 78 -13.56 3.06 9.30
C LEU A 78 -12.99 1.69 9.70
N LEU A 79 -11.84 1.31 9.14
CA LEU A 79 -11.25 -0.02 9.31
C LEU A 79 -10.62 -0.22 10.69
N LEU A 80 -9.86 0.77 11.19
CA LEU A 80 -9.07 0.63 12.43
C LEU A 80 -9.94 0.31 13.66
N PRO A 81 -11.10 0.96 13.89
CA PRO A 81 -11.97 0.62 15.01
C PRO A 81 -12.49 -0.83 14.92
N ILE A 82 -12.94 -1.26 13.73
CA ILE A 82 -13.44 -2.62 13.50
C ILE A 82 -12.31 -3.63 13.76
N LEU A 83 -11.14 -3.38 13.19
CA LEU A 83 -9.97 -4.26 13.31
C LEU A 83 -9.48 -4.39 14.76
N SER A 84 -9.51 -3.28 15.51
CA SER A 84 -9.12 -3.25 16.92
C SER A 84 -10.02 -4.14 17.78
N TRP A 85 -11.34 -4.09 17.55
CA TRP A 85 -12.31 -4.91 18.27
C TRP A 85 -12.38 -6.36 17.78
N ALA A 86 -12.18 -6.59 16.48
CA ALA A 86 -12.15 -7.92 15.87
C ALA A 86 -11.16 -8.87 16.55
N GLY A 87 -9.99 -8.35 16.93
CA GLY A 87 -8.99 -9.10 17.68
C GLY A 87 -9.28 -9.24 19.18
N LEU A 88 -9.90 -8.23 19.80
CA LEU A 88 -10.09 -8.18 21.25
C LEU A 88 -11.35 -8.91 21.74
N LEU A 89 -12.47 -8.81 21.03
CA LEU A 89 -13.75 -9.40 21.46
C LEU A 89 -13.68 -10.92 21.67
N PRO A 90 -13.09 -11.72 20.75
CA PRO A 90 -13.03 -13.17 20.97
C PRO A 90 -12.16 -13.52 22.18
N ALA A 91 -11.10 -12.74 22.46
CA ALA A 91 -10.23 -12.95 23.62
C ALA A 91 -10.97 -12.73 24.95
N LEU A 92 -11.87 -11.74 25.00
CA LEU A 92 -12.66 -11.40 26.19
C LEU A 92 -13.84 -12.37 26.39
N LEU A 93 -14.58 -12.67 25.31
CA LEU A 93 -15.80 -13.48 25.36
C LEU A 93 -15.52 -14.97 25.48
N VAL A 94 -14.68 -15.51 24.60
CA VAL A 94 -14.40 -16.96 24.54
C VAL A 94 -13.30 -17.35 25.51
N GLY A 95 -12.37 -16.42 25.77
CA GLY A 95 -11.23 -16.67 26.64
C GLY A 95 -11.57 -16.94 28.11
N THR A 96 -12.76 -16.54 28.56
CA THR A 96 -13.26 -16.81 29.90
C THR A 96 -13.95 -18.19 30.03
N TRP A 97 -14.41 -18.77 28.91
CA TRP A 97 -15.16 -20.03 28.89
C TRP A 97 -14.27 -21.25 28.61
N LEU A 98 -13.17 -21.06 27.87
CA LEU A 98 -12.27 -22.15 27.52
C LEU A 98 -11.23 -22.45 28.61
N ARG A 99 -11.14 -23.74 29.00
CA ARG A 99 -10.07 -24.25 29.87
C ARG A 99 -8.67 -24.00 29.31
N LYS A 100 -8.52 -24.05 27.97
CA LYS A 100 -7.25 -23.80 27.27
C LYS A 100 -7.31 -22.44 26.54
N PRO A 101 -6.32 -21.56 26.71
CA PRO A 101 -6.35 -20.22 26.09
C PRO A 101 -6.17 -20.21 24.57
N TRP A 102 -5.39 -21.17 24.05
CA TRP A 102 -4.88 -21.12 22.68
C TRP A 102 -5.95 -21.10 21.58
N PRO A 103 -7.11 -21.79 21.67
CA PRO A 103 -8.11 -21.75 20.61
C PRO A 103 -8.77 -20.37 20.53
N ALA A 104 -8.96 -19.69 21.67
CA ALA A 104 -9.46 -18.32 21.68
C ALA A 104 -8.45 -17.37 21.02
N TRP A 105 -7.14 -17.53 21.25
CA TRP A 105 -6.13 -16.70 20.59
C TRP A 105 -6.07 -16.95 19.08
N LEU A 106 -6.15 -18.22 18.66
CA LEU A 106 -6.23 -18.55 17.24
C LEU A 106 -7.46 -17.91 16.59
N LEU A 107 -8.62 -17.99 17.25
CA LEU A 107 -9.83 -17.36 16.78
C LEU A 107 -9.69 -15.83 16.65
N CYS A 108 -9.00 -15.17 17.58
CA CYS A 108 -8.71 -13.73 17.48
C CYS A 108 -7.93 -13.39 16.22
N HIS A 109 -6.91 -14.20 15.88
CA HIS A 109 -6.10 -13.99 14.68
C HIS A 109 -6.88 -14.33 13.40
N ILE A 110 -7.68 -15.39 13.40
CA ILE A 110 -8.56 -15.74 12.27
C ILE A 110 -9.56 -14.60 12.00
N VAL A 111 -10.20 -14.07 13.04
CA VAL A 111 -11.17 -12.97 12.90
C VAL A 111 -10.47 -11.69 12.44
N PHE A 112 -9.30 -11.37 13.01
CA PHE A 112 -8.48 -10.23 12.58
C PHE A 112 -8.08 -10.32 11.11
N ILE A 113 -7.59 -11.47 10.67
CA ILE A 113 -7.23 -11.72 9.26
C ILE A 113 -8.49 -11.67 8.38
N GLY A 114 -9.60 -12.26 8.82
CA GLY A 114 -10.87 -12.25 8.09
C GLY A 114 -11.39 -10.85 7.80
N VAL A 115 -11.22 -9.92 8.75
CA VAL A 115 -11.57 -8.49 8.57
C VAL A 115 -10.61 -7.79 7.59
N LEU A 116 -9.33 -8.19 7.55
CA LEU A 116 -8.34 -7.62 6.63
C LEU A 116 -8.45 -8.14 5.20
N CYS A 117 -8.79 -9.42 5.02
CA CYS A 117 -8.87 -10.10 3.73
C CYS A 117 -9.60 -9.31 2.63
N PRO A 118 -10.79 -8.70 2.86
CA PRO A 118 -11.47 -7.97 1.79
C PRO A 118 -10.77 -6.66 1.39
N VAL A 119 -10.00 -6.05 2.28
CA VAL A 119 -9.36 -4.74 2.03
C VAL A 119 -7.92 -4.89 1.51
N MET A 120 -7.24 -5.99 1.86
CA MET A 120 -5.85 -6.24 1.50
C MET A 120 -5.55 -6.22 -0.01
N PRO A 121 -6.38 -6.76 -0.92
CA PRO A 121 -6.09 -6.73 -2.35
C PRO A 121 -5.99 -5.30 -2.90
N GLU A 122 -6.90 -4.43 -2.47
CA GLU A 122 -6.95 -3.05 -2.94
C GLU A 122 -5.82 -2.22 -2.33
N LEU A 123 -5.54 -2.41 -1.04
CA LEU A 123 -4.36 -1.84 -0.38
C LEU A 123 -3.06 -2.28 -1.05
N TRP A 124 -2.94 -3.56 -1.38
CA TRP A 124 -1.76 -4.11 -2.03
C TRP A 124 -1.54 -3.49 -3.40
N ARG A 125 -2.60 -3.37 -4.22
CA ARG A 125 -2.54 -2.70 -5.53
C ARG A 125 -2.13 -1.23 -5.41
N ALA A 126 -2.69 -0.51 -4.44
CA ALA A 126 -2.35 0.89 -4.23
C ALA A 126 -0.88 1.04 -3.80
N ILE A 127 -0.42 0.19 -2.87
CA ILE A 127 0.97 0.16 -2.40
C ILE A 127 1.93 -0.18 -3.55
N SER A 128 1.64 -1.23 -4.31
CA SER A 128 2.50 -1.68 -5.41
C SER A 128 2.61 -0.64 -6.51
N HIS A 129 1.48 -0.05 -6.91
CA HIS A 129 1.45 1.01 -7.91
C HIS A 129 2.23 2.24 -7.47
N GLN A 130 2.03 2.69 -6.22
CA GLN A 130 2.71 3.87 -5.69
C GLN A 130 4.21 3.64 -5.51
N TRP A 131 4.61 2.45 -5.06
CA TRP A 131 6.00 2.04 -4.95
C TRP A 131 6.69 2.04 -6.33
N GLN A 132 6.01 1.49 -7.34
CA GLN A 132 6.50 1.48 -8.72
C GLN A 132 6.66 2.91 -9.27
N GLN A 133 5.69 3.79 -9.05
CA GLN A 133 5.78 5.19 -9.45
C GLN A 133 6.96 5.94 -8.79
N GLN A 134 7.17 5.72 -7.49
CA GLN A 134 8.29 6.32 -6.77
C GLN A 134 9.64 5.87 -7.33
N ASN A 135 9.79 4.58 -7.62
CA ASN A 135 11.02 4.06 -8.19
C ASN A 135 11.27 4.59 -9.60
N ILE A 136 10.24 4.66 -10.46
CA ILE A 136 10.37 5.24 -11.81
C ILE A 136 10.75 6.72 -11.73
N ALA A 137 10.14 7.49 -10.83
CA ALA A 137 10.47 8.89 -10.64
C ALA A 137 11.92 9.08 -10.17
N GLN A 138 12.42 8.20 -9.30
CA GLN A 138 13.82 8.21 -8.86
C GLN A 138 14.77 7.89 -10.02
N LEU A 139 14.47 6.88 -10.83
CA LEU A 139 15.26 6.54 -12.01
C LEU A 139 15.28 7.66 -13.03
N LEU A 140 14.13 8.29 -13.27
CA LEU A 140 14.05 9.42 -14.20
C LEU A 140 14.91 10.61 -13.76
N ARG A 141 14.97 10.90 -12.45
CA ARG A 141 15.90 11.92 -11.90
C ARG A 141 17.36 11.55 -12.10
N GLN A 142 17.71 10.26 -11.96
CA GLN A 142 19.08 9.79 -12.20
C GLN A 142 19.47 9.87 -13.68
N VAL A 143 18.56 9.47 -14.58
CA VAL A 143 18.72 9.62 -16.03
C VAL A 143 18.88 11.10 -16.41
N GLN A 144 18.11 12.00 -15.80
CA GLN A 144 18.29 13.45 -15.99
C GLN A 144 19.65 13.95 -15.50
N ALA A 145 20.11 13.46 -14.34
CA ALA A 145 21.43 13.79 -13.79
C ALA A 145 22.61 13.14 -14.54
N GLY A 146 22.35 12.19 -15.45
CA GLY A 146 23.38 11.43 -16.17
C GLY A 146 24.03 10.33 -15.34
N ASP A 147 23.46 9.96 -14.19
CA ASP A 147 23.93 8.85 -13.37
C ASP A 147 23.28 7.53 -13.82
N LEU A 148 23.90 6.88 -14.80
CA LEU A 148 23.36 5.67 -15.45
C LEU A 148 23.82 4.36 -14.79
N ARG A 149 24.62 4.42 -13.72
CA ARG A 149 25.13 3.20 -13.05
C ARG A 149 24.02 2.33 -12.48
N GLN A 150 22.95 2.95 -11.98
CA GLN A 150 21.80 2.20 -11.47
C GLN A 150 20.96 1.58 -12.59
N LEU A 151 20.91 2.21 -13.77
CA LEU A 151 20.27 1.65 -14.96
C LEU A 151 20.86 0.28 -15.31
N GLU A 152 22.19 0.13 -15.16
CA GLU A 152 22.89 -1.12 -15.47
C GLU A 152 22.46 -2.30 -14.59
N SER A 153 22.10 -2.02 -13.34
CA SER A 153 21.70 -3.02 -12.35
C SER A 153 20.25 -3.50 -12.47
N ILE A 154 19.43 -2.79 -13.23
CA ILE A 154 17.99 -3.08 -13.36
C ILE A 154 17.76 -4.11 -14.45
N HIS A 155 17.17 -5.25 -14.06
CA HIS A 155 16.83 -6.35 -14.95
C HIS A 155 15.31 -6.43 -15.24
N ASP A 156 14.52 -5.59 -14.57
CA ASP A 156 13.07 -5.52 -14.81
C ASP A 156 12.79 -4.69 -16.07
N ASN A 157 12.49 -5.37 -17.16
CA ASN A 157 12.19 -4.75 -18.45
C ASN A 157 10.93 -3.87 -18.39
N SER A 158 9.91 -4.25 -17.61
CA SER A 158 8.67 -3.48 -17.47
C SER A 158 8.97 -2.12 -16.81
N MET A 159 9.82 -2.13 -15.79
CA MET A 159 10.28 -0.91 -15.12
C MET A 159 11.08 0.01 -16.06
N LEU A 160 11.99 -0.55 -16.86
CA LEU A 160 12.79 0.20 -17.84
C LEU A 160 11.91 0.80 -18.93
N GLU A 161 10.98 0.01 -19.48
CA GLU A 161 10.04 0.47 -20.51
C GLU A 161 9.15 1.61 -19.99
N GLN A 162 8.60 1.49 -18.77
CA GLN A 162 7.81 2.56 -18.17
C GLN A 162 8.66 3.80 -17.86
N THR A 163 9.92 3.62 -17.46
CA THR A 163 10.86 4.73 -17.28
C THR A 163 11.13 5.43 -18.60
N LEU A 164 11.28 4.70 -19.70
CA LEU A 164 11.44 5.27 -21.05
C LEU A 164 10.18 6.05 -21.48
N VAL A 165 8.98 5.52 -21.24
CA VAL A 165 7.71 6.23 -21.51
C VAL A 165 7.64 7.56 -20.75
N GLN A 166 8.07 7.60 -19.49
CA GLN A 166 8.09 8.85 -18.71
C GLN A 166 9.21 9.78 -19.17
N ALA A 167 10.37 9.22 -19.52
CA ALA A 167 11.52 9.98 -19.99
C ALA A 167 11.21 10.78 -21.27
N VAL A 168 10.54 10.15 -22.25
CA VAL A 168 10.19 10.84 -23.50
C VAL A 168 9.18 11.97 -23.30
N LYS A 169 8.38 11.91 -22.24
CA LYS A 169 7.43 12.98 -21.85
C LYS A 169 8.08 14.09 -21.01
N ALA A 170 9.24 13.82 -20.41
CA ALA A 170 9.91 14.76 -19.51
C ALA A 170 10.75 15.79 -20.28
N LEU A 171 10.74 17.04 -19.79
CA LEU A 171 11.64 18.08 -20.28
C LEU A 171 13.04 17.92 -19.66
N GLY A 172 14.09 18.21 -20.42
CA GLY A 172 15.47 18.30 -19.90
C GLY A 172 16.27 16.99 -19.89
N ILE A 173 15.80 15.92 -20.54
CA ILE A 173 16.62 14.72 -20.74
C ILE A 173 17.54 14.94 -21.96
N SER A 174 18.84 14.72 -21.78
CA SER A 174 19.81 14.84 -22.87
C SER A 174 19.67 13.70 -23.89
N GLU A 175 20.00 13.96 -25.16
CA GLU A 175 19.94 12.95 -26.23
C GLU A 175 20.76 11.71 -25.87
N LYS A 176 21.95 11.89 -25.28
CA LYS A 176 22.82 10.81 -24.84
C LYS A 176 22.13 9.91 -23.81
N ASN A 177 21.58 10.49 -22.75
CA ASN A 177 20.95 9.72 -21.67
C ASN A 177 19.69 9.00 -22.18
N LEU A 178 18.98 9.61 -23.13
CA LEU A 178 17.83 8.98 -23.79
C LEU A 178 18.26 7.80 -24.66
N ARG A 179 19.35 7.91 -25.44
CA ARG A 179 19.91 6.79 -26.20
C ARG A 179 20.35 5.65 -25.28
N ASP A 180 21.03 5.98 -24.17
CA ASP A 180 21.50 4.99 -23.19
C ASP A 180 20.33 4.25 -22.53
N LEU A 181 19.25 4.95 -22.16
CA LEU A 181 18.03 4.33 -21.64
C LEU A 181 17.32 3.48 -22.70
N THR A 182 17.28 3.93 -23.96
CA THR A 182 16.66 3.18 -25.05
C THR A 182 17.40 1.88 -25.33
N ALA A 183 18.73 1.88 -25.28
CA ALA A 183 19.56 0.69 -25.48
C ALA A 183 19.33 -0.41 -24.42
N ARG A 184 18.76 -0.06 -23.26
CA ARG A 184 18.42 -0.99 -22.18
C ARG A 184 17.04 -1.63 -22.33
N VAL A 185 16.19 -1.10 -23.20
CA VAL A 185 14.85 -1.61 -23.45
C VAL A 185 14.87 -2.56 -24.64
N ALA A 186 14.10 -3.66 -24.58
CA ALA A 186 14.07 -4.66 -25.64
C ALA A 186 13.53 -4.10 -26.98
N SER A 187 12.53 -3.21 -26.93
CA SER A 187 12.05 -2.48 -28.10
C SER A 187 11.28 -1.21 -27.70
N PRO A 188 11.55 -0.04 -28.30
CA PRO A 188 10.73 1.17 -28.08
C PRO A 188 9.36 1.11 -28.78
N PHE A 189 9.13 0.08 -29.61
CA PHE A 189 7.92 -0.10 -30.43
C PHE A 189 6.93 -1.10 -29.88
N ARG A 190 7.33 -1.91 -28.89
CA ARG A 190 6.49 -2.95 -28.29
C ARG A 190 6.57 -2.88 -26.78
N PHE A 191 5.41 -2.84 -26.14
CA PHE A 191 5.25 -2.92 -24.69
C PHE A 191 4.35 -4.12 -24.39
N SER A 192 4.80 -5.04 -23.54
CA SER A 192 3.97 -6.18 -23.12
C SER A 192 3.49 -5.95 -21.70
N ARG A 193 2.19 -5.66 -21.52
CA ARG A 193 1.58 -5.73 -20.19
C ARG A 193 1.23 -7.19 -19.88
N GLU A 194 1.35 -7.58 -18.62
CA GLU A 194 0.95 -8.92 -18.13
C GLU A 194 -0.52 -9.25 -18.47
N ASP A 195 -1.36 -8.24 -18.68
CA ASP A 195 -2.80 -8.35 -18.91
C ASP A 195 -3.19 -8.52 -20.40
N GLY A 196 -2.22 -8.56 -21.33
CA GLY A 196 -2.48 -8.73 -22.77
C GLY A 196 -2.98 -7.49 -23.52
N TYR A 197 -3.13 -6.35 -22.85
CA TYR A 197 -3.48 -5.07 -23.47
C TYR A 197 -2.24 -4.24 -23.82
N PHE A 198 -2.18 -3.71 -25.06
CA PHE A 198 -1.17 -2.76 -25.49
C PHE A 198 -1.50 -1.35 -24.94
N VAL A 199 -0.60 -0.81 -24.11
CA VAL A 199 -0.58 0.63 -23.77
C VAL A 199 0.34 1.35 -24.76
N ASN A 200 0.13 2.65 -25.00
CA ASN A 200 0.97 3.49 -25.88
C ASN A 200 2.46 3.16 -25.70
N ALA A 201 3.06 2.53 -26.72
CA ALA A 201 4.49 2.20 -26.71
C ALA A 201 5.34 3.47 -26.51
N PRO A 202 6.59 3.36 -26.02
CA PRO A 202 7.49 4.50 -25.89
C PRO A 202 7.53 5.41 -27.13
N PHE A 203 7.49 4.82 -28.33
CA PHE A 203 7.38 5.55 -29.59
C PHE A 203 6.11 6.42 -29.68
N PHE A 204 4.93 5.88 -29.38
CA PHE A 204 3.68 6.64 -29.41
C PHE A 204 3.68 7.74 -28.34
N ALA A 205 4.21 7.46 -27.15
CA ALA A 205 4.36 8.46 -26.10
C ALA A 205 5.28 9.62 -26.52
N ALA A 206 6.38 9.34 -27.22
CA ALA A 206 7.27 10.36 -27.78
C ALA A 206 6.58 11.19 -28.87
N PHE A 207 5.80 10.55 -29.74
CA PHE A 207 5.03 11.22 -30.78
C PHE A 207 3.95 12.15 -30.19
N GLU A 208 3.14 11.67 -29.26
CA GLU A 208 2.10 12.44 -28.58
C GLU A 208 2.66 13.63 -27.80
N SER A 209 3.84 13.47 -27.19
CA SER A 209 4.52 14.54 -26.44
C SER A 209 5.29 15.52 -27.34
N GLY A 210 5.34 15.30 -28.65
CA GLY A 210 6.09 16.14 -29.59
C GLY A 210 7.61 16.06 -29.38
N ASN A 211 8.13 14.99 -28.76
CA ASN A 211 9.55 14.82 -28.52
C ASN A 211 10.26 14.31 -29.79
N ILE A 212 10.58 15.25 -30.69
CA ILE A 212 11.20 14.96 -32.00
C ILE A 212 12.52 14.19 -31.84
N THR A 213 13.31 14.52 -30.82
CA THR A 213 14.59 13.85 -30.53
C THR A 213 14.37 12.37 -30.22
N ALA A 214 13.39 12.05 -29.37
CA ALA A 214 13.03 10.67 -29.05
C ALA A 214 12.49 9.92 -30.27
N VAL A 215 11.61 10.54 -31.05
CA VAL A 215 11.07 9.95 -32.28
C VAL A 215 12.20 9.60 -33.25
N ARG A 216 13.16 10.52 -33.45
CA ARG A 216 14.34 10.27 -34.31
C ARG A 216 15.17 9.10 -33.80
N ILE A 217 15.53 9.08 -32.52
CA ILE A 217 16.32 7.99 -31.91
C ILE A 217 15.63 6.64 -32.12
N PHE A 218 14.31 6.57 -31.88
CA PHE A 218 13.59 5.31 -32.05
C PHE A 218 13.52 4.89 -33.51
N SER A 219 13.27 5.82 -34.45
CA SER A 219 13.24 5.52 -35.87
C SER A 219 14.56 5.02 -36.43
N GLU A 220 15.70 5.39 -35.84
CA GLU A 220 17.02 4.84 -36.21
C GLU A 220 17.19 3.35 -35.84
N GLN A 221 16.27 2.76 -35.06
CA GLN A 221 16.30 1.34 -34.64
C GLN A 221 15.39 0.43 -35.49
N LEU A 222 14.74 0.96 -36.51
CA LEU A 222 13.96 0.21 -37.51
C LEU A 222 14.88 -0.31 -38.63
#